data_AF-A0A5Q8CA86-F1
#
_entry.id   AF-A0A5Q8CA86-F1
#
_cell.length_a   1.000
_cell.length_b   1.000
_cell.length_c   1.000
_cell.angle_alpha   90.00
_cell.angle_beta   90.00
_cell.angle_gamma   90.00
#
_symmetry.space_group_name_H-M   'P 1'
#
loop_
_entity.id
_entity.type
_entity.pdbx_description
1 polymer ?
#
loop_
_entity_poly.entity_id
_entity_poly.type
_entity_poly.pdbx_seq_one_letter_code
_entity_poly.pdbx_strand_id
1 'polypeptide(L)'
;MAILAAVHHLTHYKYDRPVVLGPQVIRLQPAPHSRTKVLSHSLKVEPKNHFVNLQQDPYGNFLARFVFPEPVTELKIQVDLVVDMTVYNPFDFFVEESAENFPFEYPEEIRQDLAIYRTPEPAGPLLSAFLKTIDRSPTNTVNFLVGLNARLQREIAYIVRMETGVYSPEETLAAGKGSCRDSSWLLVQILRNLGIAARFVSGYLIQLKPDLVSLDGPPGTSVDFTDLHAWCEVYIPGAGWIGFDPTSGLLTGESHVPLAATPHFRNAAPISGMASFANVDFDFDMRVDRIAEHPRITKPFSDESWEALDALGNKVDAVLREQDVRLTMGGEPTFVSIDDFEAAEWNTAAVGPTKRDKADQLIRRLRERFAPGGFLHYGQGKWYPGESLPRWTFSLFWRTDGEPVWRDPSLIARETSTVSVGPEQAASLLTAIAAELGIDKAMVGEAYEDPAEWLLKEGKLPDNVEPSNSKLEDPEERSRMARVFERGLTKPSGYVLPVQRWNSQAAGQRWRSEKWKTRRGRLFLV
;
A
#
# COMPACT_ATOMS: atom_id res chain seq x y z
N MET A 1 15.12 6.12 -6.55
CA MET A 1 16.04 6.26 -7.70
C MET A 1 15.17 6.26 -8.95
N ALA A 2 15.15 7.37 -9.70
CA ALA A 2 14.11 7.65 -10.69
C ALA A 2 14.36 6.97 -12.05
N ILE A 3 13.28 6.76 -12.81
CA ILE A 3 13.40 6.36 -14.22
C ILE A 3 13.77 7.59 -15.03
N LEU A 4 14.76 7.46 -15.90
CA LEU A 4 14.96 8.41 -16.99
C LEU A 4 14.27 7.87 -18.24
N ALA A 5 13.35 8.65 -18.79
CA ALA A 5 12.60 8.31 -20.00
C ALA A 5 13.03 9.22 -21.15
N ALA A 6 13.32 8.62 -22.31
CA ALA A 6 13.57 9.33 -23.56
C ALA A 6 12.31 9.29 -24.42
N VAL A 7 11.78 10.44 -24.79
CA VAL A 7 10.64 10.60 -25.69
C VAL A 7 11.15 11.01 -27.06
N HIS A 8 10.69 10.29 -28.08
CA HIS A 8 10.82 10.65 -29.48
C HIS A 8 9.45 11.04 -30.02
N HIS A 9 9.36 12.20 -30.68
CA HIS A 9 8.15 12.67 -31.35
C HIS A 9 8.52 13.19 -32.74
N LEU A 10 7.91 12.59 -33.76
CA LEU A 10 7.97 13.01 -35.14
C LEU A 10 6.59 13.39 -35.64
N THR A 11 6.47 14.57 -36.24
CA THR A 11 5.33 14.94 -37.09
C THR A 11 5.84 15.20 -38.50
N HIS A 12 5.27 14.54 -39.51
CA HIS A 12 5.68 14.66 -40.92
C HIS A 12 4.47 14.96 -41.81
N TYR A 13 4.49 16.14 -42.42
CA TYR A 13 3.57 16.53 -43.49
C TYR A 13 4.28 16.34 -44.83
N LYS A 14 3.68 15.56 -45.74
CA LYS A 14 4.11 15.44 -47.13
C LYS A 14 3.04 16.02 -48.04
N TYR A 15 3.45 16.91 -48.93
CA TYR A 15 2.54 17.61 -49.83
C TYR A 15 2.59 16.99 -51.22
N ASP A 16 1.45 16.85 -51.88
CA ASP A 16 1.35 16.31 -53.26
C ASP A 16 2.01 17.22 -54.32
N ARG A 17 2.35 18.45 -53.94
CA ARG A 17 3.00 19.48 -54.76
C ARG A 17 3.78 20.45 -53.87
N PRO A 18 4.73 21.24 -54.41
CA PRO A 18 5.37 22.31 -53.65
C PRO A 18 4.35 23.30 -53.09
N VAL A 19 4.42 23.56 -51.79
CA VAL A 19 3.56 24.51 -51.07
C VAL A 19 4.36 25.67 -50.51
N VAL A 20 3.76 26.84 -50.49
CA VAL A 20 4.27 27.98 -49.73
C VAL A 20 3.78 27.86 -48.30
N LEU A 21 4.71 27.73 -47.37
CA LEU A 21 4.42 27.77 -45.94
C LEU A 21 4.45 29.22 -45.46
N GLY A 22 3.34 29.67 -44.87
CA GLY A 22 3.37 30.85 -44.01
C GLY A 22 4.18 30.57 -42.73
N PRO A 23 4.30 31.54 -41.82
CA PRO A 23 5.00 31.33 -40.56
C PRO A 23 4.41 30.14 -39.79
N GLN A 24 5.25 29.18 -39.43
CA GLN A 24 4.89 28.03 -38.60
C GLN A 24 5.33 28.32 -37.16
N VAL A 25 4.44 28.10 -36.20
CA VAL A 25 4.68 28.26 -34.76
C VAL A 25 4.62 26.88 -34.13
N ILE A 26 5.71 26.50 -33.47
CA ILE A 26 5.90 25.20 -32.83
C ILE A 26 6.06 25.42 -31.32
N ARG A 27 5.20 24.78 -30.52
CA ARG A 27 5.17 24.82 -29.06
C ARG A 27 5.45 23.42 -28.49
N LEU A 28 6.56 22.83 -28.91
CA LEU A 28 6.97 21.48 -28.50
C LEU A 28 8.21 21.50 -27.59
N GLN A 29 8.45 22.64 -26.94
CA GLN A 29 9.43 22.78 -25.87
C GLN A 29 8.71 22.79 -24.53
N PRO A 30 9.14 21.97 -23.54
CA PRO A 30 8.55 21.97 -22.20
C PRO A 30 8.48 23.35 -21.57
N ALA A 31 7.33 23.67 -20.99
CA ALA A 31 7.05 24.95 -20.39
C ALA A 31 7.88 25.18 -19.11
N PRO A 32 8.21 26.44 -18.78
CA PRO A 32 9.01 26.76 -17.59
C PRO A 32 8.45 26.25 -16.26
N HIS A 33 7.12 26.08 -16.17
CA HIS A 33 6.42 25.66 -14.96
C HIS A 33 6.31 24.14 -14.81
N SER A 34 6.92 23.35 -15.70
CA SER A 34 6.93 21.89 -15.57
C SER A 34 7.61 21.47 -14.26
N ARG A 35 6.89 20.67 -13.46
CA ARG A 35 7.45 20.04 -12.26
C ARG A 35 8.34 18.83 -12.61
N THR A 36 8.07 18.17 -13.73
CA THR A 36 8.90 17.09 -14.27
C THR A 36 10.20 17.68 -14.80
N LYS A 37 11.32 17.19 -14.28
CA LYS A 37 12.63 17.74 -14.66
C LYS A 37 13.01 17.26 -16.06
N VAL A 38 13.14 18.21 -16.97
CA VAL A 38 13.62 17.98 -18.34
C VAL A 38 15.14 18.06 -18.35
N LEU A 39 15.81 16.95 -18.65
CA LEU A 39 17.27 16.85 -18.66
C LEU A 39 17.87 17.28 -19.99
N SER A 40 17.18 17.00 -21.09
CA SER A 40 17.58 17.46 -22.43
C SER A 40 16.38 17.59 -23.34
N HIS A 41 16.46 18.51 -24.29
CA HIS A 41 15.45 18.76 -25.32
C HIS A 41 16.17 19.11 -26.62
N SER A 42 15.66 18.60 -27.74
CA SER A 42 16.06 19.04 -29.07
C SER A 42 14.84 19.17 -29.97
N LEU A 43 14.85 20.19 -30.82
CA LEU A 43 13.84 20.43 -31.85
C LEU A 43 14.56 20.54 -33.20
N LYS A 44 14.28 19.61 -34.11
CA LYS A 44 14.80 19.60 -35.48
C LYS A 44 13.64 19.80 -36.44
N VAL A 45 13.81 20.74 -37.37
CA VAL A 45 12.81 21.03 -38.40
C VAL A 45 13.44 20.94 -39.78
N GLU A 46 12.79 20.22 -40.68
CA GLU A 46 13.16 20.13 -42.09
C GLU A 46 12.03 20.68 -42.96
N PRO A 47 12.34 21.37 -44.09
CA PRO A 47 13.66 21.50 -44.72
C PRO A 47 14.62 22.46 -44.00
N LYS A 48 15.93 22.26 -44.12
CA LYS A 48 16.96 23.02 -43.37
C LYS A 48 17.08 24.49 -43.76
N ASN A 49 16.66 24.87 -44.97
CA ASN A 49 16.67 26.26 -45.41
C ASN A 49 15.45 26.98 -44.83
N HIS A 50 15.57 27.47 -43.60
CA HIS A 50 14.54 28.24 -42.92
C HIS A 50 15.17 29.28 -42.00
N PHE A 51 14.38 30.29 -41.67
CA PHE A 51 14.66 31.20 -40.56
C PHE A 51 13.91 30.74 -39.32
N VAL A 52 14.56 30.72 -38.16
CA VAL A 52 13.96 30.39 -36.87
C VAL A 52 14.09 31.55 -35.90
N ASN A 53 13.00 31.88 -35.21
CA ASN A 53 12.99 32.84 -34.12
C ASN A 53 12.36 32.22 -32.87
N LEU A 54 13.18 32.03 -31.83
CA LEU A 54 12.76 31.51 -30.53
C LEU A 54 12.19 32.65 -29.68
N GLN A 55 10.99 32.44 -29.14
CA GLN A 55 10.21 33.47 -28.45
C GLN A 55 9.46 32.87 -27.26
N GLN A 56 8.88 33.75 -26.45
CA GLN A 56 7.82 33.41 -25.50
C GLN A 56 6.52 34.06 -25.94
N ASP A 57 5.39 33.37 -25.77
CA ASP A 57 4.08 33.97 -25.92
C ASP A 57 3.72 34.87 -24.71
N PRO A 58 2.62 35.65 -24.78
CA PRO A 58 2.19 36.50 -23.67
C PRO A 58 1.90 35.75 -22.35
N TYR A 59 1.81 34.42 -22.38
CA TYR A 59 1.54 33.57 -21.23
C TYR A 59 2.81 32.91 -20.69
N GLY A 60 3.98 33.21 -21.28
CA GLY A 60 5.29 32.70 -20.87
C GLY A 60 5.65 31.33 -21.45
N ASN A 61 4.86 30.78 -22.38
CA ASN A 61 5.18 29.51 -23.02
C ASN A 61 6.26 29.71 -24.09
N PHE A 62 7.17 28.74 -24.20
CA PHE A 62 8.18 28.76 -25.26
C PHE A 62 7.55 28.42 -26.61
N LEU A 63 7.92 29.17 -27.64
CA LEU A 63 7.58 28.87 -29.02
C LEU A 63 8.75 29.14 -29.96
N ALA A 64 8.82 28.33 -31.02
CA ALA A 64 9.74 28.53 -32.12
C ALA A 64 8.95 28.89 -33.37
N ARG A 65 9.24 30.05 -33.95
CA ARG A 65 8.61 30.53 -35.19
C ARG A 65 9.54 30.28 -36.38
N PHE A 66 9.11 29.40 -37.29
CA PHE A 66 9.83 29.04 -38.50
C PHE A 66 9.23 29.76 -39.72
N VAL A 67 10.09 30.27 -40.59
CA VAL A 67 9.72 30.88 -41.87
C VAL A 67 10.56 30.25 -42.96
N PHE A 68 9.89 29.73 -43.99
CA PHE A 68 10.52 29.04 -45.10
C PHE A 68 10.53 29.98 -46.32
N PRO A 69 11.71 30.30 -46.89
CA PRO A 69 11.80 31.23 -48.02
C PRO A 69 11.36 30.60 -49.34
N GLU A 70 11.50 29.28 -49.48
CA GLU A 70 11.22 28.53 -50.71
C GLU A 70 9.99 27.62 -50.54
N PRO A 71 9.24 27.34 -51.62
CA PRO A 71 8.22 26.30 -51.61
C PRO A 71 8.80 24.94 -51.21
N VAL A 72 8.05 24.18 -50.41
CA VAL A 72 8.50 22.89 -49.87
C VAL A 72 7.55 21.76 -50.26
N THR A 73 8.06 20.54 -50.36
CA THR A 73 7.25 19.33 -50.58
C THR A 73 7.01 18.55 -49.30
N GLU A 74 7.69 18.91 -48.21
CA GLU A 74 7.49 18.31 -46.89
C GLU A 74 7.78 19.31 -45.77
N LEU A 75 7.19 19.07 -44.61
CA LEU A 75 7.52 19.70 -43.33
C LEU A 75 7.68 18.58 -42.30
N LYS A 76 8.89 18.42 -41.77
CA LYS A 76 9.20 17.42 -40.75
C LYS A 76 9.62 18.12 -39.46
N ILE A 77 8.98 17.76 -38.35
CA ILE A 77 9.22 18.32 -37.03
C ILE A 77 9.54 17.15 -36.11
N GLN A 78 10.78 17.11 -35.63
CA GLN A 78 11.26 16.07 -34.72
C GLN A 78 11.63 16.69 -33.38
N VAL A 79 11.16 16.07 -32.30
CA VAL A 79 11.49 16.41 -30.93
C VAL A 79 12.04 15.18 -30.23
N ASP A 80 13.21 15.35 -29.61
CA ASP A 80 13.79 14.36 -28.71
C ASP A 80 13.90 14.99 -27.32
N LEU A 81 13.39 14.31 -26.30
CA LEU A 81 13.26 14.81 -24.94
C LEU A 81 13.73 13.74 -23.95
N VAL A 82 14.52 14.10 -22.94
CA VAL A 82 14.83 13.22 -21.81
C VAL A 82 14.25 13.81 -20.53
N VAL A 83 13.43 13.04 -19.84
CA VAL A 83 12.77 13.46 -18.60
C VAL A 83 13.12 12.55 -17.43
N ASP A 84 13.14 13.16 -16.25
CA ASP A 84 13.24 12.48 -14.96
C ASP A 84 11.83 12.18 -14.44
N MET A 85 11.45 10.90 -14.43
CA MET A 85 10.14 10.40 -13.99
C MET A 85 10.12 10.18 -12.47
N THR A 86 10.77 11.05 -11.69
CA THR A 86 10.65 11.05 -10.24
C THR A 86 9.20 11.37 -9.86
N VAL A 87 8.52 10.39 -9.25
CA VAL A 87 7.17 10.58 -8.71
C VAL A 87 7.21 11.65 -7.62
N TYR A 88 6.32 12.63 -7.72
CA TYR A 88 6.05 13.60 -6.67
C TYR A 88 4.59 13.50 -6.25
N ASN A 89 4.28 13.89 -5.01
CA ASN A 89 2.91 13.92 -4.55
C ASN A 89 2.17 15.08 -5.25
N PRO A 90 1.13 14.80 -6.07
CA PRO A 90 0.40 15.86 -6.77
C PRO A 90 -0.42 16.74 -5.82
N PHE A 91 -0.61 16.32 -4.55
CA PHE A 91 -1.27 17.08 -3.48
C PHE A 91 -0.31 17.85 -2.57
N ASP A 92 0.99 17.87 -2.89
CA ASP A 92 2.00 18.57 -2.09
C ASP A 92 1.97 20.09 -2.35
N PHE A 93 0.97 20.75 -1.79
CA PHE A 93 0.75 22.19 -1.82
C PHE A 93 -0.09 22.63 -0.62
N PHE A 94 -0.12 23.93 -0.34
CA PHE A 94 -0.98 24.52 0.69
C PHE A 94 -2.03 25.42 0.04
N VAL A 95 -3.24 25.43 0.57
CA VAL A 95 -4.31 26.34 0.15
C VAL A 95 -4.44 27.44 1.20
N GLU A 96 -4.55 28.69 0.77
CA GLU A 96 -4.83 29.80 1.69
C GLU A 96 -6.22 29.66 2.32
N GLU A 97 -6.38 30.13 3.55
CA GLU A 97 -7.65 30.08 4.30
C GLU A 97 -8.83 30.69 3.51
N SER A 98 -8.56 31.76 2.75
CA SER A 98 -9.53 32.43 1.89
C SER A 98 -10.13 31.53 0.80
N ALA A 99 -9.43 30.48 0.39
CA ALA A 99 -9.82 29.54 -0.67
C ALA A 99 -9.94 28.09 -0.18
N GLU A 100 -9.90 27.84 1.14
CA GLU A 100 -9.99 26.50 1.70
C GLU A 100 -11.32 25.82 1.35
N ASN A 101 -12.41 26.60 1.33
CA ASN A 101 -13.76 26.13 1.02
C ASN A 101 -14.31 26.81 -0.24
N PHE A 102 -14.87 26.01 -1.14
CA PHE A 102 -15.65 26.48 -2.29
C PHE A 102 -17.11 26.72 -1.86
N PRO A 103 -17.77 27.80 -2.31
CA PRO A 103 -17.25 28.86 -3.17
C PRO A 103 -16.37 29.87 -2.42
N PHE A 104 -15.36 30.41 -3.12
CA PHE A 104 -14.47 31.47 -2.62
C PHE A 104 -14.33 32.61 -3.63
N GLU A 105 -13.84 33.76 -3.17
CA GLU A 105 -13.48 34.90 -4.01
C GLU A 105 -11.96 35.07 -4.04
N TYR A 106 -11.43 35.45 -5.20
CA TYR A 106 -10.01 35.76 -5.31
C TYR A 106 -9.66 37.08 -4.61
N PRO A 107 -8.46 37.18 -3.99
CA PRO A 107 -7.95 38.44 -3.46
C PRO A 107 -7.97 39.55 -4.52
N GLU A 108 -8.28 40.77 -4.09
CA GLU A 108 -8.44 41.91 -5.00
C GLU A 108 -7.16 42.18 -5.81
N GLU A 109 -5.99 41.95 -5.22
CA GLU A 109 -4.70 42.25 -5.86
C GLU A 109 -4.45 41.40 -7.12
N ILE A 110 -4.96 40.17 -7.16
CA ILE A 110 -4.74 39.23 -8.28
C ILE A 110 -5.99 39.03 -9.14
N ARG A 111 -7.13 39.60 -8.73
CA ARG A 111 -8.43 39.37 -9.37
C ARG A 111 -8.44 39.79 -10.83
N GLN A 112 -7.86 40.95 -11.14
CA GLN A 112 -7.80 41.49 -12.50
C GLN A 112 -6.78 40.73 -13.37
N ASP A 113 -5.65 40.32 -12.80
CA ASP A 113 -4.63 39.54 -13.49
C ASP A 113 -5.15 38.15 -13.89
N LEU A 114 -6.07 37.59 -13.08
CA LEU A 114 -6.73 36.32 -13.36
C LEU A 114 -7.98 36.44 -14.24
N ALA A 115 -8.41 37.65 -14.62
CA ALA A 115 -9.68 37.87 -15.32
C ALA A 115 -9.80 37.03 -16.61
N ILE A 116 -8.74 37.01 -17.42
CA ILE A 116 -8.68 36.22 -18.67
C ILE A 116 -8.83 34.70 -18.45
N TYR A 117 -8.47 34.21 -17.27
CA TYR A 117 -8.60 32.79 -16.90
C TYR A 117 -9.95 32.48 -16.24
N ARG A 118 -10.72 33.50 -15.86
CA ARG A 118 -12.03 33.37 -15.22
C ARG A 118 -13.20 33.64 -16.16
N THR A 119 -13.00 34.40 -17.23
CA THR A 119 -14.09 34.76 -18.17
C THR A 119 -14.53 33.54 -19.00
N PRO A 120 -15.77 33.04 -18.82
CA PRO A 120 -16.27 31.94 -19.63
C PRO A 120 -16.73 32.43 -21.02
N GLU A 121 -16.70 31.53 -22.00
CA GLU A 121 -17.53 31.67 -23.21
C GLU A 121 -19.02 31.57 -22.85
N PRO A 122 -19.92 32.15 -23.66
CA PRO A 122 -21.36 32.05 -23.43
C PRO A 122 -21.82 30.61 -23.25
N ALA A 123 -22.45 30.31 -22.12
CA ALA A 123 -22.95 28.97 -21.83
C ALA A 123 -24.20 28.68 -22.67
N GLY A 124 -24.18 27.60 -23.43
CA GLY A 124 -25.37 27.10 -24.11
C GLY A 124 -26.32 26.33 -23.18
N PRO A 125 -27.41 25.75 -23.72
CA PRO A 125 -28.41 25.07 -22.93
C PRO A 125 -27.89 23.85 -22.16
N LEU A 126 -27.02 23.02 -22.77
CA LEU A 126 -26.52 21.80 -22.12
C LEU A 126 -25.51 22.14 -21.03
N LEU A 127 -24.59 23.06 -21.27
CA LEU A 127 -23.66 23.52 -20.24
C LEU A 127 -24.42 24.20 -19.09
N SER A 128 -25.41 25.03 -19.40
CA SER A 128 -26.27 25.65 -18.38
C SER A 128 -27.05 24.62 -17.57
N ALA A 129 -27.54 23.55 -18.19
CA ALA A 129 -28.20 22.45 -17.50
C ALA A 129 -27.21 21.70 -16.59
N PHE A 130 -26.02 21.38 -17.10
CA PHE A 130 -24.96 20.74 -16.32
C PHE A 130 -24.56 21.57 -15.09
N LEU A 131 -24.34 22.87 -15.27
CA LEU A 131 -23.98 23.80 -14.18
C LEU A 131 -25.02 23.88 -13.06
N LYS A 132 -26.30 23.63 -13.36
CA LYS A 132 -27.38 23.57 -12.35
C LYS A 132 -27.34 22.30 -11.51
N THR A 133 -26.67 21.24 -11.99
CA THR A 133 -26.50 19.98 -11.24
C THR A 133 -25.32 20.01 -10.28
N ILE A 134 -24.50 21.06 -10.31
CA ILE A 134 -23.33 21.20 -9.45
C ILE A 134 -23.79 21.78 -8.11
N ASP A 135 -23.59 21.03 -7.03
CA ASP A 135 -23.79 21.54 -5.68
C ASP A 135 -22.76 22.62 -5.36
N ARG A 136 -23.23 23.75 -4.85
CA ARG A 136 -22.43 24.91 -4.46
C ARG A 136 -22.46 25.15 -2.95
N SER A 137 -22.91 24.17 -2.18
CA SER A 137 -22.81 24.19 -0.74
C SER A 137 -21.32 24.24 -0.31
N PRO A 138 -20.99 24.95 0.79
CA PRO A 138 -19.62 25.04 1.28
C PRO A 138 -18.97 23.68 1.48
N THR A 139 -17.84 23.44 0.80
CA THR A 139 -17.05 22.22 0.93
C THR A 139 -15.58 22.52 0.64
N ASN A 140 -14.67 21.64 1.06
CA ASN A 140 -13.25 21.81 0.79
C ASN A 140 -12.99 21.93 -0.73
N THR A 141 -12.29 23.01 -1.14
CA THR A 141 -12.08 23.36 -2.55
C THR A 141 -11.38 22.26 -3.33
N VAL A 142 -10.36 21.62 -2.75
CA VAL A 142 -9.60 20.56 -3.43
C VAL A 142 -10.49 19.34 -3.64
N ASN A 143 -11.24 18.93 -2.63
CA ASN A 143 -12.18 17.82 -2.73
C ASN A 143 -13.28 18.09 -3.77
N PHE A 144 -13.78 19.32 -3.84
CA PHE A 144 -14.73 19.74 -4.87
C PHE A 144 -14.15 19.58 -6.29
N LEU A 145 -12.94 20.08 -6.52
CA LEU A 145 -12.28 20.00 -7.83
C LEU A 145 -11.96 18.56 -8.23
N VAL A 146 -11.45 17.74 -7.29
CA VAL A 146 -11.23 16.30 -7.49
C VAL A 146 -12.53 15.61 -7.85
N GLY A 147 -13.60 15.87 -7.10
CA GLY A 147 -14.92 15.29 -7.34
C GLY A 147 -15.50 15.67 -8.70
N LEU A 148 -15.36 16.93 -9.11
CA LEU A 148 -15.80 17.42 -10.42
C LEU A 148 -14.99 16.81 -11.56
N ASN A 149 -13.66 16.71 -11.42
CA ASN A 149 -12.79 16.09 -12.41
C ASN A 149 -13.13 14.61 -12.61
N ALA A 150 -13.28 13.86 -11.51
CA ALA A 150 -13.68 12.46 -11.55
C ALA A 150 -15.11 12.27 -12.10
N ARG A 151 -16.01 13.22 -11.87
CA ARG A 151 -17.36 13.20 -12.43
C ARG A 151 -17.34 13.33 -13.95
N LEU A 152 -16.56 14.28 -14.50
CA LEU A 152 -16.43 14.42 -15.95
C LEU A 152 -15.84 13.17 -16.60
N GLN A 153 -14.83 12.55 -15.96
CA GLN A 153 -14.27 11.30 -16.45
C GLN A 153 -15.31 10.17 -16.57
N ARG A 154 -16.27 10.12 -15.64
CA ARG A 154 -17.36 9.12 -15.67
C ARG A 154 -18.45 9.44 -16.68
N GLU A 155 -18.77 10.72 -16.87
CA GLU A 155 -19.88 11.17 -17.72
C GLU A 155 -19.49 11.36 -19.19
N ILE A 156 -18.22 11.60 -19.49
CA ILE A 156 -17.71 11.85 -20.84
C ILE A 156 -16.79 10.70 -21.26
N ALA A 157 -17.28 9.83 -22.15
CA ALA A 157 -16.49 8.71 -22.66
C ALA A 157 -15.30 9.19 -23.51
N TYR A 158 -14.12 8.63 -23.26
CA TYR A 158 -12.92 8.97 -24.04
C TYR A 158 -12.97 8.36 -25.45
N ILE A 159 -12.65 9.16 -26.47
CA ILE A 159 -12.47 8.70 -27.85
C ILE A 159 -11.22 9.32 -28.49
N VAL A 160 -10.53 8.53 -29.30
CA VAL A 160 -9.43 9.02 -30.17
C VAL A 160 -10.04 9.57 -31.45
N ARG A 161 -9.54 10.72 -31.90
CA ARG A 161 -10.10 11.47 -33.02
C ARG A 161 -9.04 12.14 -33.86
N MET A 162 -9.21 12.02 -35.18
CA MET A 162 -8.32 12.62 -36.17
C MET A 162 -8.83 13.98 -36.67
N GLU A 163 -10.08 14.33 -36.41
CA GLU A 163 -10.63 15.61 -36.86
C GLU A 163 -9.92 16.78 -36.19
N THR A 164 -9.79 17.89 -36.91
CA THR A 164 -9.16 19.10 -36.38
C THR A 164 -10.10 19.88 -35.46
N GLY A 165 -9.54 20.63 -34.52
CA GLY A 165 -10.30 21.51 -33.63
C GLY A 165 -10.63 20.87 -32.29
N VAL A 166 -11.31 21.63 -31.45
CA VAL A 166 -11.77 21.19 -30.12
C VAL A 166 -13.28 21.36 -30.09
N TYR A 167 -13.97 20.35 -29.59
CA TYR A 167 -15.41 20.42 -29.38
C TYR A 167 -15.75 21.51 -28.36
N SER A 168 -16.76 22.30 -28.71
CA SER A 168 -17.38 23.21 -27.75
C SER A 168 -17.98 22.41 -26.59
N PRO A 169 -18.18 23.03 -25.41
CA PRO A 169 -18.85 22.38 -24.28
C PRO A 169 -20.21 21.75 -24.66
N GLU A 170 -20.98 22.41 -25.54
CA GLU A 170 -22.26 21.88 -26.03
C GLU A 170 -22.09 20.61 -26.86
N GLU A 171 -21.11 20.57 -27.77
CA GLU A 171 -20.83 19.39 -28.59
C GLU A 171 -20.36 18.20 -27.71
N THR A 172 -19.46 18.45 -26.76
CA THR A 172 -18.95 17.43 -25.84
C THR A 172 -20.07 16.86 -24.97
N LEU A 173 -20.92 17.71 -24.39
CA LEU A 173 -22.05 17.30 -23.56
C LEU A 173 -23.14 16.59 -24.37
N ALA A 174 -23.44 17.07 -25.59
CA ALA A 174 -24.42 16.44 -26.48
C ALA A 174 -23.98 15.04 -26.92
N ALA A 175 -22.68 14.88 -27.22
CA ALA A 175 -22.13 13.60 -27.64
C ALA A 175 -21.92 12.62 -26.46
N GLY A 176 -21.75 13.13 -25.24
CA GLY A 176 -21.38 12.33 -24.06
C GLY A 176 -20.00 11.66 -24.20
N LYS A 177 -19.17 12.15 -25.13
CA LYS A 177 -17.85 11.61 -25.44
C LYS A 177 -16.95 12.65 -26.10
N GLY A 178 -15.64 12.53 -25.90
CA GLY A 178 -14.65 13.47 -26.42
C GLY A 178 -13.22 12.95 -26.31
N SER A 179 -12.31 13.62 -27.02
CA SER A 179 -10.86 13.43 -26.87
C SER A 179 -10.33 14.24 -25.67
N CYS A 180 -9.04 14.10 -25.34
CA CYS A 180 -8.44 14.78 -24.19
C CYS A 180 -8.59 16.30 -24.22
N ARG A 181 -8.43 16.91 -25.39
CA ARG A 181 -8.66 18.35 -25.62
C ARG A 181 -10.13 18.76 -25.42
N ASP A 182 -11.09 17.89 -25.74
CA ASP A 182 -12.53 18.22 -25.64
C ASP A 182 -12.99 18.22 -24.17
N SER A 183 -12.63 17.18 -23.42
CA SER A 183 -12.93 17.08 -21.99
C SER A 183 -12.22 18.17 -21.17
N SER A 184 -10.97 18.49 -21.54
CA SER A 184 -10.20 19.55 -20.89
C SER A 184 -10.80 20.93 -21.12
N TRP A 185 -11.24 21.22 -22.35
CA TRP A 185 -11.91 22.48 -22.63
C TRP A 185 -13.26 22.61 -21.94
N LEU A 186 -14.04 21.51 -21.88
CA LEU A 186 -15.27 21.45 -21.10
C LEU A 186 -15.02 21.77 -19.62
N LEU A 187 -13.99 21.15 -19.00
CA LEU A 187 -13.65 21.42 -17.60
C LEU A 187 -13.23 22.88 -17.38
N VAL A 188 -12.37 23.45 -18.25
CA VAL A 188 -12.00 24.88 -18.22
C VAL A 188 -13.25 25.75 -18.24
N GLN A 189 -14.20 25.46 -19.13
CA GLN A 189 -15.41 26.26 -19.25
C GLN A 189 -16.39 26.11 -18.08
N ILE A 190 -16.49 24.92 -17.48
CA ILE A 190 -17.28 24.70 -16.26
C ILE A 190 -16.69 25.54 -15.11
N LEU A 191 -15.39 25.43 -14.87
CA LEU A 191 -14.71 26.12 -13.77
C LEU A 191 -14.81 27.64 -13.88
N ARG A 192 -14.67 28.18 -15.09
CA ARG A 192 -14.89 29.61 -15.36
C ARG A 192 -16.30 30.08 -15.04
N ASN A 193 -17.32 29.28 -15.38
CA ASN A 193 -18.70 29.57 -15.00
C ASN A 193 -18.96 29.45 -13.49
N LEU A 194 -18.08 28.75 -12.76
CA LEU A 194 -18.08 28.70 -11.29
C LEU A 194 -17.22 29.79 -10.65
N GLY A 195 -16.65 30.70 -11.46
CA GLY A 195 -15.82 31.80 -10.98
C GLY A 195 -14.36 31.45 -10.71
N ILE A 196 -13.95 30.21 -10.96
CA ILE A 196 -12.60 29.69 -10.69
C ILE A 196 -11.71 29.92 -11.92
N ALA A 197 -10.51 30.44 -11.71
CA ALA A 197 -9.52 30.68 -12.75
C ALA A 197 -8.97 29.35 -13.30
N ALA A 198 -9.19 29.10 -14.58
CA ALA A 198 -8.76 27.89 -15.27
C ALA A 198 -8.09 28.19 -16.60
N ARG A 199 -7.11 27.36 -16.99
CA ARG A 199 -6.40 27.44 -18.26
C ARG A 199 -6.27 26.08 -18.92
N PHE A 200 -6.21 26.10 -20.25
CA PHE A 200 -6.04 24.92 -21.08
C PHE A 200 -4.54 24.63 -21.25
N VAL A 201 -4.13 23.39 -21.02
CA VAL A 201 -2.74 22.97 -21.17
C VAL A 201 -2.63 21.90 -22.25
N SER A 202 -1.64 22.07 -23.11
CA SER A 202 -1.19 21.12 -24.11
C SER A 202 0.20 20.64 -23.73
N GLY A 203 0.44 19.33 -23.78
CA GLY A 203 1.68 18.74 -23.32
C GLY A 203 1.93 17.32 -23.81
N TYR A 204 2.95 16.66 -23.24
CA TYR A 204 3.13 15.22 -23.37
C TYR A 204 2.50 14.51 -22.19
N LEU A 205 1.86 13.37 -22.45
CA LEU A 205 1.57 12.36 -21.45
C LEU A 205 2.53 11.20 -21.68
N ILE A 206 3.28 10.82 -20.65
CA ILE A 206 4.22 9.70 -20.66
C ILE A 206 3.68 8.65 -19.70
N GLN A 207 3.23 7.51 -20.22
CA GLN A 207 2.76 6.42 -19.37
C GLN A 207 3.72 5.25 -19.46
N LEU A 208 4.37 4.94 -18.34
CA LEU A 208 5.22 3.77 -18.21
C LEU A 208 4.40 2.63 -17.60
N LYS A 209 4.57 1.43 -18.15
CA LYS A 209 4.01 0.19 -17.61
C LYS A 209 4.45 0.04 -16.15
N PRO A 210 3.50 -0.02 -15.18
CA PRO A 210 3.86 -0.21 -13.80
C PRO A 210 4.41 -1.63 -13.59
N ASP A 211 5.37 -1.78 -12.67
CA ASP A 211 5.97 -3.09 -12.36
C ASP A 211 4.96 -4.01 -11.66
N LEU A 212 4.08 -3.42 -10.85
CA LEU A 212 3.01 -4.09 -10.13
C LEU A 212 1.65 -3.61 -10.66
N VAL A 213 0.75 -4.55 -10.91
CA VAL A 213 -0.64 -4.23 -11.21
C VAL A 213 -1.34 -3.89 -9.90
N SER A 214 -2.04 -2.76 -9.87
CA SER A 214 -2.84 -2.37 -8.70
C SER A 214 -3.91 -3.43 -8.41
N LEU A 215 -4.06 -3.82 -7.14
CA LEU A 215 -5.11 -4.77 -6.71
C LEU A 215 -6.48 -4.10 -6.65
N ASP A 216 -6.53 -2.85 -6.15
CA ASP A 216 -7.76 -2.11 -5.86
C ASP A 216 -7.95 -0.85 -6.76
N GLY A 217 -7.09 -0.65 -7.75
CA GLY A 217 -7.12 0.49 -8.67
C GLY A 217 -7.23 0.08 -10.14
N PRO A 218 -7.53 1.02 -11.05
CA PRO A 218 -7.52 0.75 -12.48
C PRO A 218 -6.14 0.20 -12.88
N PRO A 219 -6.07 -0.86 -13.69
CA PRO A 219 -4.80 -1.36 -14.20
C PRO A 219 -4.14 -0.22 -14.98
N GLY A 220 -2.88 0.08 -14.66
CA GLY A 220 -2.09 1.03 -15.45
C GLY A 220 -1.88 0.53 -16.88
N THR A 221 -1.17 1.31 -17.70
CA THR A 221 -0.88 0.91 -19.08
C THR A 221 -0.17 -0.45 -19.16
N SER A 222 -0.49 -1.23 -20.20
CA SER A 222 0.15 -2.53 -20.46
C SER A 222 1.50 -2.40 -21.17
N VAL A 223 1.77 -1.23 -21.75
CA VAL A 223 2.98 -0.89 -22.53
C VAL A 223 3.47 0.51 -22.17
N ASP A 224 4.76 0.75 -22.35
CA ASP A 224 5.27 2.12 -22.29
C ASP A 224 4.80 2.87 -23.54
N PHE A 225 4.15 4.02 -23.36
CA PHE A 225 3.73 4.86 -24.48
C PHE A 225 3.78 6.35 -24.11
N THR A 226 3.79 7.18 -25.14
CA THR A 226 3.70 8.62 -24.98
C THR A 226 2.91 9.22 -26.13
N ASP A 227 2.08 10.21 -25.81
CA ASP A 227 1.26 10.92 -26.76
C ASP A 227 1.23 12.42 -26.43
N LEU A 228 0.87 13.24 -27.42
CA LEU A 228 0.40 14.58 -27.13
C LEU A 228 -0.94 14.50 -26.39
N HIS A 229 -1.04 15.29 -25.33
CA HIS A 229 -2.17 15.26 -24.42
C HIS A 229 -2.60 16.66 -24.01
N ALA A 230 -3.81 16.77 -23.49
CA ALA A 230 -4.33 18.03 -22.97
C ALA A 230 -5.03 17.82 -21.63
N TRP A 231 -4.92 18.82 -20.75
CA TRP A 231 -5.54 18.86 -19.44
C TRP A 231 -5.95 20.29 -19.06
N CYS A 232 -6.65 20.43 -17.93
CA CYS A 232 -7.02 21.70 -17.34
C CYS A 232 -6.07 22.03 -16.19
N GLU A 233 -5.63 23.28 -16.07
CA GLU A 233 -4.98 23.78 -14.86
C GLU A 233 -5.86 24.82 -14.18
N VAL A 234 -5.86 24.80 -12.85
CA VAL A 234 -6.72 25.62 -12.00
C VAL A 234 -5.86 26.41 -11.02
N TYR A 235 -6.05 27.72 -10.94
CA TYR A 235 -5.29 28.56 -10.03
C TYR A 235 -6.01 28.69 -8.68
N ILE A 236 -5.36 28.25 -7.61
CA ILE A 236 -5.87 28.32 -6.23
C ILE A 236 -4.90 29.15 -5.38
N PRO A 237 -5.37 30.17 -4.64
CA PRO A 237 -4.53 30.93 -3.69
C PRO A 237 -3.77 30.00 -2.72
N GLY A 238 -2.48 30.27 -2.53
CA GLY A 238 -1.55 29.39 -1.82
C GLY A 238 -0.95 28.28 -2.69
N ALA A 239 -1.76 27.55 -3.46
CA ALA A 239 -1.31 26.36 -4.19
C ALA A 239 -0.78 26.64 -5.60
N GLY A 240 -1.17 27.78 -6.19
CA GLY A 240 -0.83 28.13 -7.57
C GLY A 240 -1.64 27.34 -8.60
N TRP A 241 -1.04 27.08 -9.77
CA TRP A 241 -1.67 26.31 -10.84
C TRP A 241 -1.56 24.81 -10.58
N ILE A 242 -2.70 24.15 -10.38
CA ILE A 242 -2.81 22.70 -10.18
C ILE A 242 -3.46 22.06 -11.41
N GLY A 243 -2.86 20.99 -11.94
CA GLY A 243 -3.39 20.29 -13.10
C GLY A 243 -4.40 19.20 -12.75
N PHE A 244 -5.48 19.15 -13.53
CA PHE A 244 -6.57 18.19 -13.48
C PHE A 244 -6.79 17.61 -14.87
N ASP A 245 -6.69 16.29 -14.98
CA ASP A 245 -6.91 15.57 -16.22
C ASP A 245 -8.30 14.92 -16.21
N PRO A 246 -9.29 15.47 -16.94
CA PRO A 246 -10.65 14.94 -16.95
C PRO A 246 -10.79 13.65 -17.77
N THR A 247 -9.74 13.20 -18.46
CA THR A 247 -9.76 11.90 -19.15
C THR A 247 -9.46 10.73 -18.21
N SER A 248 -8.54 10.95 -17.26
CA SER A 248 -8.20 9.97 -16.23
C SER A 248 -8.97 10.17 -14.93
N GLY A 249 -9.51 11.38 -14.71
CA GLY A 249 -10.15 11.75 -13.45
C GLY A 249 -9.15 12.04 -12.33
N LEU A 250 -7.85 12.10 -12.64
CA LEU A 250 -6.76 12.29 -11.69
C LEU A 250 -6.16 13.69 -11.78
N LEU A 251 -5.40 14.07 -10.74
CA LEU A 251 -4.49 15.22 -10.84
C LEU A 251 -3.33 14.87 -11.75
N THR A 252 -2.75 15.88 -12.38
CA THR A 252 -1.54 15.71 -13.19
C THR A 252 -0.33 15.39 -12.32
N GLY A 253 0.40 14.33 -12.69
CA GLY A 253 1.62 13.90 -12.00
C GLY A 253 2.88 14.13 -12.84
N GLU A 254 3.96 13.45 -12.48
CA GLU A 254 5.26 13.51 -13.20
C GLU A 254 5.16 13.07 -14.67
N SER A 255 4.12 12.29 -14.98
CA SER A 255 3.80 11.81 -16.31
C SER A 255 3.24 12.89 -17.24
N HIS A 256 2.85 14.07 -16.74
CA HIS A 256 2.30 15.18 -17.51
C HIS A 256 3.34 16.29 -17.70
N VAL A 257 3.91 16.40 -18.90
CA VAL A 257 4.94 17.42 -19.22
C VAL A 257 4.29 18.57 -19.99
N PRO A 258 3.98 19.72 -19.35
CA PRO A 258 3.34 20.84 -20.03
C PRO A 258 4.26 21.42 -21.11
N LEU A 259 3.69 21.77 -22.26
CA LEU A 259 4.38 22.48 -23.36
C LEU A 259 3.84 23.90 -23.50
N ALA A 260 2.51 24.06 -23.47
CA ALA A 260 1.85 25.35 -23.54
C ALA A 260 0.59 25.39 -22.66
N ALA A 261 0.54 26.34 -21.73
CA ALA A 261 -0.61 26.61 -20.89
C ALA A 261 -1.18 27.99 -21.23
N THR A 262 -2.43 28.04 -21.69
CA THR A 262 -3.04 29.27 -22.20
C THR A 262 -4.51 29.42 -21.79
N PRO A 263 -5.06 30.63 -21.75
CA PRO A 263 -6.48 30.82 -21.46
C PRO A 263 -7.42 30.23 -22.52
N HIS A 264 -6.97 29.98 -23.75
CA HIS A 264 -7.83 29.50 -24.81
C HIS A 264 -7.10 28.44 -25.65
N PHE A 265 -7.71 27.27 -25.85
CA PHE A 265 -7.08 26.11 -26.50
C PHE A 265 -6.39 26.41 -27.84
N ARG A 266 -6.96 27.30 -28.66
CA ARG A 266 -6.35 27.79 -29.92
C ARG A 266 -4.91 28.29 -29.76
N ASN A 267 -4.57 28.91 -28.63
CA ASN A 267 -3.23 29.43 -28.38
C ASN A 267 -2.27 28.36 -27.86
N ALA A 268 -2.78 27.20 -27.42
CA ALA A 268 -2.00 26.06 -26.96
C ALA A 268 -1.77 25.00 -28.06
N ALA A 269 -2.16 25.28 -29.32
CA ALA A 269 -1.93 24.35 -30.42
C ALA A 269 -0.43 24.03 -30.55
N PRO A 270 -0.04 22.73 -30.56
CA PRO A 270 1.36 22.31 -30.55
C PRO A 270 2.09 22.77 -31.81
N ILE A 271 1.41 22.72 -32.95
CA ILE A 271 1.87 23.21 -34.25
C ILE A 271 0.73 24.04 -34.84
N SER A 272 1.03 25.27 -35.27
CA SER A 272 0.07 26.15 -35.91
C SER A 272 0.74 26.98 -37.00
N GLY A 273 0.08 27.17 -38.13
CA GLY A 273 0.61 27.94 -39.24
C GLY A 273 -0.31 27.89 -40.45
N MET A 274 0.13 28.50 -41.54
CA MET A 274 -0.60 28.52 -42.81
C MET A 274 0.20 27.80 -43.88
N ALA A 275 -0.48 27.10 -44.78
CA ALA A 275 0.10 26.52 -45.98
C ALA A 275 -0.82 26.82 -47.17
N SER A 276 -0.25 27.01 -48.36
CA SER A 276 -1.04 27.01 -49.59
C SER A 276 -1.74 25.65 -49.77
N PHE A 277 -2.89 25.65 -50.44
CA PHE A 277 -3.67 24.43 -50.64
C PHE A 277 -2.87 23.32 -51.36
N ALA A 278 -2.85 22.13 -50.76
CA ALA A 278 -2.33 20.89 -51.32
C ALA A 278 -3.02 19.71 -50.64
N ASN A 279 -2.98 18.55 -51.28
CA ASN A 279 -3.29 17.31 -50.56
C ASN A 279 -2.10 16.97 -49.65
N VAL A 280 -2.41 16.53 -48.43
CA VAL A 280 -1.40 16.25 -47.40
C VAL A 280 -1.49 14.79 -46.99
N ASP A 281 -0.37 14.09 -47.10
CA ASP A 281 -0.13 12.83 -46.41
C ASP A 281 0.51 13.15 -45.05
N PHE A 282 -0.13 12.73 -43.97
CA PHE A 282 0.21 13.09 -42.60
C PHE A 282 0.62 11.84 -41.83
N ASP A 283 1.83 11.88 -41.27
CA ASP A 283 2.40 10.79 -40.48
C ASP A 283 2.88 11.34 -39.13
N PHE A 284 2.74 10.53 -38.08
CA PHE A 284 3.24 10.84 -36.75
C PHE A 284 3.79 9.58 -36.07
N ASP A 285 4.90 9.73 -35.37
CA ASP A 285 5.56 8.65 -34.63
C ASP A 285 5.94 9.15 -33.24
N MET A 286 5.43 8.49 -32.21
CA MET A 286 5.70 8.82 -30.82
C MET A 286 6.11 7.57 -30.05
N ARG A 287 7.26 7.65 -29.37
CA ARG A 287 7.85 6.53 -28.63
C ARG A 287 8.48 7.01 -27.34
N VAL A 288 8.50 6.13 -26.36
CA VAL A 288 9.22 6.35 -25.10
C VAL A 288 10.07 5.14 -24.77
N ASP A 289 11.32 5.40 -24.40
CA ASP A 289 12.29 4.39 -23.99
C ASP A 289 12.78 4.68 -22.56
N ARG A 290 12.92 3.65 -21.74
CA ARG A 290 13.58 3.76 -20.42
C ARG A 290 15.08 3.69 -20.61
N ILE A 291 15.77 4.83 -20.52
CA ILE A 291 17.22 4.91 -20.77
C ILE A 291 18.08 4.71 -19.51
N ALA A 292 17.50 4.91 -18.33
CA ALA A 292 18.12 4.54 -17.06
C ALA A 292 17.05 4.08 -16.07
N GLU A 293 17.18 2.83 -15.63
CA GLU A 293 16.28 2.19 -14.66
C GLU A 293 17.14 1.50 -13.60
N HIS A 294 17.14 2.04 -12.39
CA HIS A 294 17.86 1.42 -11.27
C HIS A 294 17.16 0.14 -10.80
N PRO A 295 17.91 -0.86 -10.28
CA PRO A 295 17.34 -2.10 -9.80
C PRO A 295 16.26 -1.86 -8.73
N ARG A 296 15.16 -2.62 -8.80
CA ARG A 296 14.03 -2.52 -7.87
C ARG A 296 13.62 -3.88 -7.38
N ILE A 297 13.08 -3.93 -6.17
CA ILE A 297 12.51 -5.15 -5.58
C ILE A 297 11.29 -5.69 -6.35
N THR A 298 10.68 -4.86 -7.20
CA THR A 298 9.46 -5.16 -7.96
C THR A 298 9.71 -5.86 -9.29
N LYS A 299 10.98 -5.97 -9.73
CA LYS A 299 11.37 -6.57 -11.00
C LYS A 299 12.58 -7.47 -10.77
N PRO A 300 12.62 -8.68 -11.34
CA PRO A 300 13.83 -9.50 -11.23
C PRO A 300 15.02 -8.74 -11.80
N PHE A 301 16.19 -8.95 -11.19
CA PHE A 301 17.45 -8.45 -11.71
C PHE A 301 17.65 -8.96 -13.15
N SER A 302 18.41 -8.21 -13.97
CA SER A 302 18.82 -8.76 -15.27
C SER A 302 19.64 -10.03 -15.07
N ASP A 303 19.58 -10.96 -16.02
CA ASP A 303 20.37 -12.20 -15.96
C ASP A 303 21.85 -11.90 -15.71
N GLU A 304 22.40 -10.87 -16.36
CA GLU A 304 23.76 -10.38 -16.14
C GLU A 304 24.01 -9.91 -14.69
N SER A 305 23.08 -9.16 -14.10
CA SER A 305 23.19 -8.73 -12.70
C SER A 305 23.12 -9.92 -11.74
N TRP A 306 22.33 -10.93 -12.08
CA TRP A 306 22.18 -12.16 -11.30
C TRP A 306 23.43 -13.02 -11.36
N GLU A 307 23.99 -13.21 -12.55
CA GLU A 307 25.29 -13.88 -12.74
C GLU A 307 26.42 -13.16 -12.00
N ALA A 308 26.45 -11.82 -12.04
CA ALA A 308 27.43 -11.03 -11.30
C ALA A 308 27.27 -11.17 -9.78
N LEU A 309 26.03 -11.20 -9.28
CA LEU A 309 25.73 -11.42 -7.86
C LEU A 309 26.18 -12.82 -7.41
N ASP A 310 25.86 -13.86 -8.19
CA ASP A 310 26.28 -15.24 -7.91
C ASP A 310 27.80 -15.38 -7.96
N ALA A 311 28.47 -14.75 -8.93
CA ALA A 311 29.93 -14.73 -9.00
C ALA A 311 30.54 -14.05 -7.76
N LEU A 312 29.95 -12.96 -7.30
CA LEU A 312 30.37 -12.28 -6.06
C LEU A 312 30.11 -13.16 -4.83
N GLY A 313 28.94 -13.80 -4.74
CA GLY A 313 28.59 -14.74 -3.68
C GLY A 313 29.59 -15.90 -3.59
N ASN A 314 29.91 -16.53 -4.71
CA ASN A 314 30.93 -17.57 -4.80
C ASN A 314 32.32 -17.10 -4.33
N LYS A 315 32.69 -15.86 -4.66
CA LYS A 315 33.95 -15.25 -4.21
C LYS A 315 33.93 -15.02 -2.70
N VAL A 316 32.83 -14.50 -2.15
CA VAL A 316 32.67 -14.29 -0.70
C VAL A 316 32.72 -15.62 0.05
N ASP A 317 32.00 -16.64 -0.43
CA ASP A 317 32.02 -17.99 0.15
C ASP A 317 33.41 -18.62 0.16
N ALA A 318 34.20 -18.42 -0.89
CA ALA A 318 35.57 -18.90 -0.94
C ALA A 318 36.44 -18.24 0.16
N VAL A 319 36.28 -16.93 0.35
CA VAL A 319 36.98 -16.18 1.42
C VAL A 319 36.53 -16.63 2.80
N LEU A 320 35.22 -16.82 3.02
CA LEU A 320 34.68 -17.29 4.30
C LEU A 320 35.24 -18.67 4.66
N ARG A 321 35.33 -19.58 3.68
CA ARG A 321 35.94 -20.91 3.86
C ARG A 321 37.42 -20.84 4.16
N GLU A 322 38.18 -19.99 3.45
CA GLU A 322 39.62 -19.79 3.68
C GLU A 322 39.91 -19.26 5.09
N GLN A 323 39.03 -18.37 5.60
CA GLN A 323 39.16 -17.74 6.92
C GLN A 323 38.49 -18.55 8.05
N ASP A 324 38.00 -19.76 7.79
CA ASP A 324 37.24 -20.61 8.72
C ASP A 324 36.07 -19.88 9.43
N VAL A 325 35.41 -18.96 8.70
CA VAL A 325 34.24 -18.24 9.20
C VAL A 325 33.02 -19.14 9.05
N ARG A 326 32.55 -19.68 10.17
CA ARG A 326 31.40 -20.58 10.23
C ARG A 326 30.13 -19.85 10.66
N LEU A 327 29.01 -20.16 10.02
CA LEU A 327 27.69 -19.73 10.46
C LEU A 327 27.19 -20.63 11.58
N THR A 328 26.82 -20.03 12.71
CA THR A 328 26.04 -20.68 13.76
C THR A 328 24.63 -20.12 13.74
N MET A 329 23.64 -20.96 13.46
CA MET A 329 22.23 -20.57 13.56
C MET A 329 21.84 -20.43 15.03
N GLY A 330 21.38 -19.26 15.45
CA GLY A 330 20.87 -19.02 16.81
C GLY A 330 19.69 -19.93 17.14
N GLY A 331 19.64 -20.42 18.39
CA GLY A 331 18.84 -21.56 18.82
C GLY A 331 17.31 -21.37 18.95
N GLU A 332 16.75 -20.26 18.50
CA GLU A 332 15.32 -19.96 18.68
C GLU A 332 14.68 -19.50 17.35
N PRO A 333 14.29 -20.44 16.47
CA PRO A 333 13.52 -20.09 15.29
C PRO A 333 12.14 -19.56 15.70
N THR A 334 11.82 -18.34 15.26
CA THR A 334 10.53 -17.71 15.52
C THR A 334 9.57 -17.95 14.35
N PHE A 335 8.36 -18.42 14.66
CA PHE A 335 7.28 -18.53 13.68
C PHE A 335 6.43 -17.26 13.71
N VAL A 336 6.14 -16.70 12.53
CA VAL A 336 5.20 -15.57 12.32
C VAL A 336 4.16 -16.03 11.31
N SER A 337 2.87 -15.83 11.63
CA SER A 337 1.77 -16.22 10.76
C SER A 337 1.72 -15.32 9.53
N ILE A 338 1.64 -15.89 8.32
CA ILE A 338 1.43 -15.10 7.09
C ILE A 338 0.03 -14.49 7.00
N ASP A 339 -0.94 -15.15 7.63
CA ASP A 339 -2.36 -14.80 7.51
C ASP A 339 -2.74 -13.63 8.44
N ASP A 340 -1.90 -13.33 9.43
CA ASP A 340 -2.18 -12.32 10.46
C ASP A 340 -0.90 -11.82 11.13
N PHE A 341 0.13 -11.49 10.33
CA PHE A 341 1.46 -11.13 10.87
C PHE A 341 1.45 -9.82 11.67
N GLU A 342 0.41 -8.98 11.54
CA GLU A 342 0.27 -7.69 12.22
C GLU A 342 -0.38 -7.81 13.60
N ALA A 343 -1.01 -8.95 13.93
CA ALA A 343 -1.63 -9.11 15.24
C ALA A 343 -0.62 -8.97 16.39
N ALA A 344 -1.14 -8.50 17.52
CA ALA A 344 -0.34 -8.26 18.72
C ALA A 344 0.45 -9.52 19.12
N GLU A 345 -0.11 -10.72 18.99
CA GLU A 345 0.60 -11.95 19.33
C GLU A 345 1.89 -12.13 18.51
N TRP A 346 1.97 -11.70 17.26
CA TRP A 346 3.20 -11.89 16.46
C TRP A 346 4.21 -10.75 16.58
N ASN A 347 3.80 -9.60 17.14
CA ASN A 347 4.63 -8.41 17.23
C ASN A 347 5.02 -8.03 18.67
N THR A 348 4.04 -7.95 19.58
CA THR A 348 4.21 -7.30 20.89
C THR A 348 3.83 -8.18 22.07
N ALA A 349 2.76 -8.97 21.94
CA ALA A 349 2.24 -9.82 23.00
C ALA A 349 2.96 -11.19 23.04
N ALA A 350 3.41 -11.57 24.23
CA ALA A 350 4.14 -12.83 24.44
C ALA A 350 3.30 -14.08 24.13
N VAL A 351 2.00 -14.03 24.42
CA VAL A 351 1.02 -15.08 24.16
C VAL A 351 -0.13 -14.53 23.32
N GLY A 352 -0.90 -15.42 22.71
CA GLY A 352 -2.06 -15.05 21.93
C GLY A 352 -2.98 -16.25 21.70
N PRO A 353 -4.17 -16.00 21.14
CA PRO A 353 -5.20 -17.01 20.98
C PRO A 353 -4.80 -18.12 20.01
N THR A 354 -3.90 -17.86 19.05
CA THR A 354 -3.56 -18.84 18.00
C THR A 354 -2.18 -19.46 18.17
N LYS A 355 -1.22 -18.78 18.81
CA LYS A 355 0.16 -19.26 19.03
C LYS A 355 0.27 -20.70 19.53
N ARG A 356 -0.52 -21.05 20.53
CA ARG A 356 -0.43 -22.35 21.19
C ARG A 356 -0.91 -23.49 20.29
N ASP A 357 -1.96 -23.28 19.52
CA ASP A 357 -2.43 -24.23 18.49
C ASP A 357 -1.39 -24.38 17.36
N LYS A 358 -0.87 -23.27 16.83
CA LYS A 358 0.17 -23.32 15.78
C LYS A 358 1.42 -24.04 16.26
N ALA A 359 1.81 -23.84 17.52
CA ALA A 359 2.92 -24.57 18.12
C ALA A 359 2.65 -26.08 18.26
N ASP A 360 1.42 -26.49 18.60
CA ASP A 360 1.02 -27.91 18.67
C ASP A 360 1.11 -28.57 17.28
N GLN A 361 0.64 -27.88 16.24
CA GLN A 361 0.75 -28.35 14.87
C GLN A 361 2.22 -28.47 14.43
N LEU A 362 3.05 -27.48 14.75
CA LEU A 362 4.47 -27.48 14.40
C LEU A 362 5.19 -28.64 15.08
N ILE A 363 5.05 -28.82 16.41
CA ILE A 363 5.78 -29.86 17.12
C ILE A 363 5.34 -31.27 16.69
N ARG A 364 4.08 -31.47 16.32
CA ARG A 364 3.59 -32.75 15.77
C ARG A 364 4.21 -33.04 14.40
N ARG A 365 4.33 -32.04 13.52
CA ARG A 365 5.05 -32.18 12.25
C ARG A 365 6.53 -32.47 12.47
N LEU A 366 7.17 -31.80 13.44
CA LEU A 366 8.55 -32.07 13.82
C LEU A 366 8.72 -33.51 14.33
N ARG A 367 7.80 -34.02 15.16
CA ARG A 367 7.79 -35.42 15.60
C ARG A 367 7.70 -36.37 14.42
N GLU A 368 6.75 -36.17 13.51
CA GLU A 368 6.59 -37.03 12.33
C GLU A 368 7.83 -37.04 11.43
N ARG A 369 8.51 -35.89 11.30
CA ARG A 369 9.71 -35.74 10.48
C ARG A 369 10.96 -36.32 11.13
N PHE A 370 11.19 -36.02 12.41
CA PHE A 370 12.48 -36.21 13.08
C PHE A 370 12.48 -37.29 14.16
N ALA A 371 11.32 -37.59 14.74
CA ALA A 371 11.21 -38.52 15.86
C ALA A 371 9.91 -39.36 15.82
N PRO A 372 9.73 -40.24 14.82
CA PRO A 372 8.62 -41.19 14.82
C PRO A 372 8.61 -42.02 16.12
N GLY A 373 7.47 -42.10 16.81
CA GLY A 373 7.38 -42.75 18.13
C GLY A 373 7.93 -41.93 19.30
N GLY A 374 8.31 -40.67 19.07
CA GLY A 374 8.72 -39.73 20.11
C GLY A 374 7.55 -39.31 21.02
N PHE A 375 7.87 -39.00 22.27
CA PHE A 375 6.94 -38.53 23.29
C PHE A 375 6.83 -37.00 23.27
N LEU A 376 5.60 -36.51 23.13
CA LEU A 376 5.28 -35.09 23.25
C LEU A 376 4.93 -34.77 24.70
N HIS A 377 5.59 -33.76 25.25
CA HIS A 377 5.38 -33.28 26.61
C HIS A 377 4.92 -31.82 26.58
N TYR A 378 3.80 -31.54 27.24
CA TYR A 378 3.20 -30.22 27.35
C TYR A 378 3.47 -29.72 28.76
N GLY A 379 4.46 -28.84 28.91
CA GLY A 379 4.99 -28.41 30.19
C GLY A 379 4.91 -26.92 30.41
N GLN A 380 5.35 -26.53 31.61
CA GLN A 380 5.59 -25.14 31.96
C GLN A 380 6.92 -24.67 31.35
N GLY A 381 6.87 -23.51 30.71
CA GLY A 381 8.02 -22.76 30.24
C GLY A 381 8.53 -21.77 31.27
N LYS A 382 9.29 -20.77 30.80
CA LYS A 382 9.80 -19.70 31.66
C LYS A 382 8.65 -18.90 32.28
N TRP A 383 8.79 -18.56 33.55
CA TRP A 383 7.90 -17.65 34.26
C TRP A 383 8.59 -16.30 34.42
N TYR A 384 8.05 -15.26 33.79
CA TYR A 384 8.60 -13.92 33.89
C TYR A 384 7.95 -13.16 35.05
N PRO A 385 8.70 -12.28 35.75
CA PRO A 385 8.13 -11.42 36.79
C PRO A 385 6.95 -10.61 36.25
N GLY A 386 5.83 -10.63 36.97
CA GLY A 386 4.60 -9.92 36.58
C GLY A 386 3.60 -10.73 35.76
N GLU A 387 3.95 -11.92 35.25
CA GLU A 387 2.98 -12.82 34.59
C GLU A 387 2.23 -13.65 35.65
N SER A 388 0.92 -13.86 35.47
CA SER A 388 0.06 -14.56 36.44
C SER A 388 0.27 -16.09 36.47
N LEU A 389 0.76 -16.64 35.36
CA LEU A 389 1.10 -18.06 35.15
C LEU A 389 2.41 -18.18 34.34
N PRO A 390 3.18 -19.27 34.51
CA PRO A 390 4.31 -19.54 33.63
C PRO A 390 3.84 -19.68 32.17
N ARG A 391 4.71 -19.31 31.23
CA ARG A 391 4.47 -19.62 29.81
C ARG A 391 4.41 -21.13 29.59
N TRP A 392 4.04 -21.57 28.39
CA TRP A 392 4.01 -22.98 28.03
C TRP A 392 5.27 -23.36 27.24
N THR A 393 5.64 -24.63 27.29
CA THR A 393 6.70 -25.21 26.46
C THR A 393 6.31 -26.60 26.01
N PHE A 394 6.45 -26.85 24.71
CA PHE A 394 6.25 -28.16 24.13
C PHE A 394 7.61 -28.80 23.89
N SER A 395 7.82 -29.98 24.46
CA SER A 395 9.07 -30.72 24.36
C SER A 395 8.84 -32.04 23.63
N LEU A 396 9.77 -32.37 22.74
CA LEU A 396 9.77 -33.62 22.00
C LEU A 396 10.96 -34.46 22.46
N PHE A 397 10.66 -35.62 23.05
CA PHE A 397 11.67 -36.56 23.52
C PHE A 397 11.67 -37.81 22.66
N TRP A 398 12.85 -38.28 22.25
CA TRP A 398 13.01 -39.51 21.50
C TRP A 398 14.28 -40.23 21.91
N ARG A 399 14.35 -41.51 21.57
CA ARG A 399 15.53 -42.33 21.83
C ARG A 399 16.44 -42.33 20.62
N THR A 400 17.74 -42.26 20.86
CA THR A 400 18.76 -42.33 19.81
C THR A 400 18.90 -43.73 19.22
N ASP A 401 18.38 -44.75 19.89
CA ASP A 401 18.34 -46.14 19.41
C ASP A 401 17.14 -46.46 18.50
N GLY A 402 16.26 -45.49 18.25
CA GLY A 402 15.13 -45.64 17.33
C GLY A 402 13.91 -46.35 17.92
N GLU A 403 13.96 -46.82 19.16
CA GLU A 403 12.81 -47.43 19.83
C GLU A 403 11.75 -46.35 20.22
N PRO A 404 10.45 -46.65 20.12
CA PRO A 404 9.41 -45.69 20.45
C PRO A 404 9.35 -45.42 21.96
N VAL A 405 9.37 -44.14 22.34
CA VAL A 405 9.10 -43.70 23.72
C VAL A 405 7.60 -43.76 24.00
N TRP A 406 6.78 -43.42 23.00
CA TRP A 406 5.33 -43.42 23.10
C TRP A 406 4.73 -44.22 21.95
N ARG A 407 3.87 -45.20 22.28
CA ARG A 407 3.35 -46.18 21.30
C ARG A 407 2.04 -45.76 20.65
N ASP A 408 1.21 -45.00 21.35
CA ASP A 408 -0.13 -44.64 20.86
C ASP A 408 -0.33 -43.12 20.81
N PRO A 409 0.02 -42.46 19.69
CA PRO A 409 -0.09 -41.01 19.57
C PRO A 409 -1.53 -40.49 19.63
N SER A 410 -2.55 -41.36 19.49
CA SER A 410 -3.96 -40.97 19.55
C SER A 410 -4.39 -40.54 20.97
N LEU A 411 -3.67 -41.00 22.00
CA LEU A 411 -3.92 -40.65 23.40
C LEU A 411 -3.40 -39.25 23.80
N ILE A 412 -2.71 -38.55 22.91
CA ILE A 412 -2.20 -37.20 23.16
C ILE A 412 -3.20 -36.18 22.60
N ALA A 413 -3.99 -35.58 23.50
CA ALA A 413 -4.98 -34.55 23.17
C ALA A 413 -4.39 -33.40 22.35
N ARG A 414 -5.18 -32.88 21.40
CA ARG A 414 -4.85 -31.65 20.66
C ARG A 414 -5.31 -30.43 21.44
N GLU A 415 -4.62 -29.30 21.25
CA GLU A 415 -5.02 -28.03 21.87
C GLU A 415 -6.42 -27.55 21.40
N THR A 416 -6.84 -27.94 20.20
CA THR A 416 -8.20 -27.65 19.68
C THR A 416 -9.29 -28.59 20.19
N SER A 417 -9.00 -29.45 21.16
CA SER A 417 -9.99 -30.39 21.70
C SER A 417 -11.10 -29.64 22.45
N THR A 418 -12.36 -30.00 22.17
CA THR A 418 -13.54 -29.44 22.85
C THR A 418 -13.98 -30.27 24.06
N VAL A 419 -13.22 -31.30 24.43
CA VAL A 419 -13.53 -32.16 25.58
C VAL A 419 -13.38 -31.35 26.86
N SER A 420 -14.46 -31.22 27.61
CA SER A 420 -14.44 -30.58 28.93
C SER A 420 -13.63 -31.43 29.89
N VAL A 421 -12.54 -30.87 30.42
CA VAL A 421 -11.71 -31.49 31.46
C VAL A 421 -11.80 -30.66 32.74
N GLY A 422 -12.04 -31.35 33.85
CA GLY A 422 -12.21 -30.73 35.15
C GLY A 422 -11.56 -31.53 36.28
N PRO A 423 -11.86 -31.16 37.53
CA PRO A 423 -11.25 -31.76 38.72
C PRO A 423 -11.51 -33.26 38.82
N GLU A 424 -12.70 -33.72 38.44
CA GLU A 424 -13.05 -35.15 38.49
C GLU A 424 -12.17 -35.99 37.56
N GLN A 425 -11.86 -35.48 36.36
CA GLN A 425 -10.95 -36.16 35.43
C GLN A 425 -9.51 -36.13 35.97
N ALA A 426 -9.08 -35.03 36.59
CA ALA A 426 -7.78 -34.95 37.25
C ALA A 426 -7.67 -35.94 38.43
N ALA A 427 -8.74 -36.08 39.23
CA ALA A 427 -8.83 -37.06 40.32
C ALA A 427 -8.72 -38.49 39.79
N SER A 428 -9.48 -38.78 38.72
CA SER A 428 -9.50 -40.09 38.07
C SER A 428 -8.12 -40.46 37.53
N LEU A 429 -7.45 -39.50 36.86
CA LEU A 429 -6.09 -39.68 36.35
C LEU A 429 -5.08 -39.97 37.48
N LEU A 430 -5.03 -39.15 38.52
CA LEU A 430 -4.10 -39.35 39.62
C LEU A 430 -4.38 -40.65 40.39
N THR A 431 -5.64 -41.04 40.52
CA THR A 431 -6.05 -42.30 41.15
C THR A 431 -5.60 -43.51 40.32
N ALA A 432 -5.70 -43.43 38.99
CA ALA A 432 -5.18 -44.46 38.10
C ALA A 432 -3.65 -44.55 38.17
N ILE A 433 -2.95 -43.41 38.17
CA ILE A 433 -1.49 -43.34 38.34
C ILE A 433 -1.08 -43.97 39.68
N ALA A 434 -1.77 -43.64 40.78
CA ALA A 434 -1.49 -44.25 42.09
C ALA A 434 -1.61 -45.77 42.04
N ALA A 435 -2.68 -46.29 41.42
CA ALA A 435 -2.89 -47.73 41.27
C ALA A 435 -1.77 -48.42 40.48
N GLU A 436 -1.36 -47.85 39.34
CA GLU A 436 -0.27 -48.37 38.50
C GLU A 436 1.09 -48.33 39.22
N LEU A 437 1.31 -47.33 40.07
CA LEU A 437 2.52 -47.24 40.90
C LEU A 437 2.47 -48.16 42.14
N GLY A 438 1.36 -48.85 42.39
CA GLY A 438 1.14 -49.67 43.58
C GLY A 438 0.97 -48.87 44.87
N ILE A 439 0.59 -47.60 44.76
CA ILE A 439 0.34 -46.68 45.87
C ILE A 439 -1.15 -46.73 46.24
N ASP A 440 -1.45 -46.71 47.54
CA ASP A 440 -2.83 -46.60 48.02
C ASP A 440 -3.49 -45.33 47.48
N LYS A 441 -4.67 -45.49 46.85
CA LYS A 441 -5.49 -44.40 46.30
C LYS A 441 -5.83 -43.34 47.34
N ALA A 442 -5.88 -43.70 48.63
CA ALA A 442 -6.13 -42.77 49.74
C ALA A 442 -5.04 -41.69 49.90
N MET A 443 -3.89 -41.86 49.23
CA MET A 443 -2.78 -40.91 49.21
C MET A 443 -2.99 -39.75 48.24
N VAL A 444 -3.94 -39.85 47.32
CA VAL A 444 -4.34 -38.72 46.47
C VAL A 444 -5.06 -37.70 47.35
N GLY A 445 -4.47 -36.51 47.47
CA GLY A 445 -5.01 -35.40 48.26
C GLY A 445 -5.69 -34.36 47.38
N GLU A 446 -6.79 -33.81 47.87
CA GLU A 446 -7.46 -32.66 47.24
C GLU A 446 -6.71 -31.36 47.57
N ALA A 447 -6.53 -30.51 46.56
CA ALA A 447 -5.99 -29.17 46.70
C ALA A 447 -7.06 -28.13 46.38
N TYR A 448 -7.13 -27.05 47.14
CA TYR A 448 -8.19 -26.04 47.11
C TYR A 448 -7.61 -24.65 46.83
N GLU A 449 -8.41 -23.72 46.31
CA GLU A 449 -8.06 -22.29 46.36
C GLU A 449 -7.94 -21.83 47.82
N ASP A 450 -6.96 -20.97 48.14
CA ASP A 450 -6.80 -20.43 49.49
C ASP A 450 -7.79 -19.28 49.77
N PRO A 451 -8.76 -19.43 50.69
CA PRO A 451 -9.68 -18.35 51.02
C PRO A 451 -8.99 -17.09 51.53
N ALA A 452 -7.86 -17.21 52.24
CA ALA A 452 -7.16 -16.06 52.81
C ALA A 452 -6.52 -15.19 51.73
N GLU A 453 -5.96 -15.82 50.69
CA GLU A 453 -5.36 -15.13 49.55
C GLU A 453 -6.43 -14.38 48.74
N TRP A 454 -7.57 -15.02 48.51
CA TRP A 454 -8.68 -14.41 47.77
C TRP A 454 -9.37 -13.28 48.55
N LEU A 455 -9.50 -13.39 49.88
CA LEU A 455 -9.97 -12.30 50.75
C LEU A 455 -9.04 -11.08 50.71
N LEU A 456 -7.72 -11.31 50.70
CA LEU A 456 -6.73 -10.22 50.59
C LEU A 456 -6.75 -9.56 49.21
N LYS A 457 -6.99 -10.33 48.14
CA LYS A 457 -7.15 -9.79 46.78
C LYS A 457 -8.46 -9.01 46.63
N GLU A 458 -9.55 -9.51 47.18
CA GLU A 458 -10.84 -8.82 47.23
C GLU A 458 -10.73 -7.49 48.00
N GLY A 459 -10.08 -7.48 49.17
CA GLY A 459 -9.88 -6.25 49.96
C GLY A 459 -8.95 -5.22 49.33
N LYS A 460 -8.23 -5.56 48.25
CA LYS A 460 -7.43 -4.64 47.44
C LYS A 460 -8.19 -4.06 46.25
N LEU A 461 -9.42 -4.51 46.00
CA LEU A 461 -10.24 -3.96 44.93
C LEU A 461 -10.71 -2.53 45.29
N PRO A 462 -10.78 -1.63 44.31
CA PRO A 462 -11.39 -0.31 44.52
C PRO A 462 -12.86 -0.40 44.94
N ASP A 463 -13.36 0.55 45.72
CA ASP A 463 -14.72 0.58 46.29
C ASP A 463 -15.86 0.46 45.25
N ASN A 464 -15.59 0.70 43.97
CA ASN A 464 -16.55 0.65 42.87
C ASN A 464 -16.50 -0.64 42.03
N VAL A 465 -15.83 -1.69 42.52
CA VAL A 465 -15.58 -2.94 41.78
C VAL A 465 -16.03 -4.16 42.58
N GLU A 466 -16.95 -4.96 42.03
CA GLU A 466 -17.37 -6.23 42.63
C GLU A 466 -16.54 -7.41 42.08
N PRO A 467 -16.28 -8.47 42.88
CA PRO A 467 -15.52 -9.65 42.43
C PRO A 467 -16.12 -10.39 41.22
N SER A 468 -17.45 -10.34 41.07
CA SER A 468 -18.23 -10.97 39.98
C SER A 468 -18.17 -10.19 38.66
N ASN A 469 -17.83 -8.89 38.69
CA ASN A 469 -17.73 -8.01 37.52
C ASN A 469 -16.58 -7.02 37.70
N SER A 470 -15.38 -7.57 37.90
CA SER A 470 -14.24 -6.74 38.23
C SER A 470 -13.75 -5.96 37.00
N LYS A 471 -13.96 -4.64 36.94
CA LYS A 471 -13.44 -3.76 35.87
C LYS A 471 -11.93 -3.53 36.01
N LEU A 472 -11.16 -4.58 36.32
CA LEU A 472 -9.71 -4.54 36.36
C LEU A 472 -9.17 -4.21 34.98
N GLU A 473 -8.10 -3.43 34.87
CA GLU A 473 -7.47 -3.13 33.57
C GLU A 473 -6.94 -4.40 32.90
N ASP A 474 -6.46 -5.37 33.68
CA ASP A 474 -6.00 -6.68 33.21
C ASP A 474 -7.19 -7.65 32.97
N PRO A 475 -7.47 -8.05 31.71
CA PRO A 475 -8.52 -8.99 31.38
C PRO A 475 -8.30 -10.41 31.93
N GLU A 476 -7.05 -10.83 32.14
CA GLU A 476 -6.70 -12.16 32.65
C GLU A 476 -7.03 -12.27 34.14
N GLU A 477 -6.60 -11.30 34.96
CA GLU A 477 -6.91 -11.27 36.38
C GLU A 477 -8.42 -11.22 36.63
N ARG A 478 -9.15 -10.44 35.82
CA ARG A 478 -10.62 -10.39 35.84
C ARG A 478 -11.24 -11.76 35.62
N SER A 479 -10.83 -12.47 34.57
CA SER A 479 -11.38 -13.79 34.22
C SER A 479 -11.07 -14.84 35.30
N ARG A 480 -9.86 -14.80 35.86
CA ARG A 480 -9.43 -15.71 36.93
C ARG A 480 -10.25 -15.50 38.20
N MET A 481 -10.44 -14.25 38.62
CA MET A 481 -11.22 -13.93 39.81
C MET A 481 -12.68 -14.36 39.66
N ALA A 482 -13.32 -14.03 38.52
CA ALA A 482 -14.69 -14.46 38.24
C ALA A 482 -14.85 -15.99 38.33
N ARG A 483 -13.92 -16.75 37.71
CA ARG A 483 -13.96 -18.22 37.70
C ARG A 483 -13.81 -18.83 39.11
N VAL A 484 -12.95 -18.26 39.95
CA VAL A 484 -12.74 -18.77 41.32
C VAL A 484 -13.95 -18.54 42.20
N PHE A 485 -14.54 -17.34 42.15
CA PHE A 485 -15.74 -17.02 42.92
C PHE A 485 -16.99 -17.76 42.42
N GLU A 486 -17.15 -17.96 41.11
CA GLU A 486 -18.22 -18.76 40.53
C GLU A 486 -18.14 -20.24 40.95
N ARG A 487 -16.93 -20.80 40.98
CA ARG A 487 -16.68 -22.18 41.39
C ARG A 487 -16.92 -22.39 42.90
N GLY A 488 -16.53 -21.40 43.70
CA GLY A 488 -16.51 -21.45 45.16
C GLY A 488 -15.23 -22.08 45.72
N LEU A 489 -14.81 -21.59 46.90
CA LEU A 489 -13.54 -21.96 47.57
C LEU A 489 -13.59 -23.32 48.29
N THR A 490 -14.76 -23.93 48.38
CA THR A 490 -14.98 -25.19 49.11
C THR A 490 -14.85 -26.44 48.23
N LYS A 491 -14.76 -26.28 46.90
CA LYS A 491 -14.58 -27.37 45.94
C LYS A 491 -13.08 -27.56 45.62
N PRO A 492 -12.58 -28.81 45.49
CA PRO A 492 -11.20 -29.05 45.10
C PRO A 492 -10.87 -28.38 43.76
N SER A 493 -9.77 -27.61 43.72
CA SER A 493 -9.16 -27.00 42.54
C SER A 493 -8.30 -27.95 41.71
N GLY A 494 -7.65 -28.90 42.39
CA GLY A 494 -6.81 -29.91 41.78
C GLY A 494 -6.52 -31.06 42.75
N TYR A 495 -5.63 -31.96 42.36
CA TYR A 495 -5.26 -33.13 43.15
C TYR A 495 -3.74 -33.29 43.18
N VAL A 496 -3.22 -33.78 44.31
CA VAL A 496 -1.79 -33.96 44.54
C VAL A 496 -1.53 -35.39 44.98
N LEU A 497 -0.50 -36.02 44.40
CA LEU A 497 -0.01 -37.33 44.81
C LEU A 497 1.50 -37.22 45.07
N PRO A 498 1.93 -37.17 46.35
CA PRO A 498 3.34 -37.14 46.70
C PRO A 498 4.00 -38.49 46.38
N VAL A 499 4.96 -38.52 45.46
CA VAL A 499 5.64 -39.76 45.08
C VAL A 499 7.13 -39.69 45.38
N GLN A 500 7.64 -40.72 46.03
CA GLN A 500 9.07 -40.90 46.25
C GLN A 500 9.49 -42.31 45.83
N ARG A 501 10.59 -42.40 45.08
CA ARG A 501 11.23 -43.68 44.80
C ARG A 501 12.01 -44.14 46.02
N TRP A 502 11.71 -45.34 46.52
CA TRP A 502 12.47 -45.96 47.60
C TRP A 502 13.71 -46.67 47.03
N ASN A 503 14.90 -46.29 47.52
CA ASN A 503 16.18 -46.75 46.97
C ASN A 503 16.64 -48.12 47.49
N SER A 504 15.91 -48.75 48.41
CA SER A 504 16.25 -50.09 48.92
C SER A 504 15.82 -51.19 47.95
N GLN A 505 16.75 -52.10 47.61
CA GLN A 505 16.50 -53.25 46.74
C GLN A 505 15.67 -54.37 47.40
N ALA A 506 15.45 -54.31 48.72
CA ALA A 506 14.84 -55.40 49.49
C ALA A 506 13.29 -55.40 49.51
N ALA A 507 12.63 -54.38 48.97
CA ALA A 507 11.17 -54.28 48.96
C ALA A 507 10.62 -54.35 47.52
N GLY A 508 9.58 -55.17 47.31
CA GLY A 508 8.92 -55.34 46.00
C GLY A 508 8.19 -54.08 45.49
N GLN A 509 7.78 -53.17 46.38
CA GLN A 509 7.21 -51.88 46.02
C GLN A 509 8.28 -50.78 46.03
N ARG A 510 8.62 -50.28 44.83
CA ARG A 510 9.64 -49.24 44.61
C ARG A 510 9.13 -47.82 44.85
N TRP A 511 7.83 -47.59 44.77
CA TRP A 511 7.23 -46.28 44.96
C TRP A 511 6.56 -46.21 46.34
N ARG A 512 6.80 -45.10 47.02
CA ARG A 512 6.17 -44.77 48.29
C ARG A 512 5.54 -43.40 48.21
N SER A 513 4.54 -43.20 49.03
CA SER A 513 3.79 -41.96 49.16
C SER A 513 3.51 -41.71 50.62
N GLU A 514 3.23 -40.45 50.94
CA GLU A 514 2.73 -40.05 52.24
C GLU A 514 1.53 -39.13 52.06
N LYS A 515 0.57 -39.20 52.99
CA LYS A 515 -0.55 -38.27 53.00
C LYS A 515 -0.15 -37.01 53.76
N TRP A 516 -0.01 -35.90 53.04
CA TRP A 516 0.32 -34.62 53.64
C TRP A 516 -0.77 -34.17 54.62
N LYS A 517 -0.39 -33.96 55.88
CA LYS A 517 -1.24 -33.35 56.91
C LYS A 517 -0.78 -31.92 57.14
N THR A 518 -1.60 -30.95 56.77
CA THR A 518 -1.31 -29.54 56.97
C THR A 518 -1.93 -29.02 58.26
N ARG A 519 -1.36 -27.94 58.82
CA ARG A 519 -1.93 -27.27 60.01
C ARG A 519 -3.34 -26.71 59.78
N ARG A 520 -3.65 -26.33 58.53
CA ARG A 520 -4.96 -25.77 58.14
C ARG A 520 -5.96 -26.84 57.70
N GLY A 521 -5.62 -28.13 57.83
CA GLY A 521 -6.51 -29.27 57.53
C GLY A 521 -6.77 -29.56 56.05
N ARG A 522 -6.39 -28.66 55.13
CA ARG A 522 -6.48 -28.83 53.67
C ARG A 522 -5.18 -28.39 52.98
N LEU A 523 -4.97 -28.85 51.74
CA LEU A 523 -3.93 -28.34 50.86
C LEU A 523 -4.48 -27.14 50.10
N PHE A 524 -3.74 -26.04 50.10
CA PHE A 524 -4.12 -24.81 49.42
C PHE A 524 -3.13 -24.48 48.31
N LEU A 525 -3.66 -24.09 47.16
CA LEU A 525 -2.91 -23.56 46.01
C LEU A 525 -2.65 -22.07 46.26
N VAL A 526 -1.41 -21.64 46.05
CA VAL A 526 -0.98 -20.24 46.18
C VAL A 526 -0.54 -19.74 44.81
#